data_AF-A0A6G2JQP8-F1
#
_entry.id   AF-A0A6G2JQP8-F1
#
_cell.length_a   1.000
_cell.length_b   1.000
_cell.length_c   1.000
_cell.angle_alpha   90.00
_cell.angle_beta   90.00
_cell.angle_gamma   90.00
#
_symmetry.space_group_name_H-M   'P 1'
#
loop_
_entity.id
_entity.type
_entity.pdbx_description
1 polymer ?
#
loop_
_entity_poly.entity_id
_entity_poly.type
_entity_poly.pdbx_seq_one_letter_code
_entity_poly.pdbx_strand_id
1 'polypeptide(L)'
;MTADAGLTVTEPDIQAAADALAVGNAALSRACSHAVGMGDDHQCFLYDLAHTASALRICDSLVAWGALGDAEARLACGFIADALGEFHARLFAREAQWGLAPGALDDARDFVAAYRDPAYVATLAGLDAPSHLDDDFELVAETFRRFGEDKIAPAAEHIHRGDTDIPEDIIGGLAELGCFGLSVPEEYGGFASGSESDYLGMVIATEELSRASLGAGGSLITRPEILTRALERGGTEEQKKHWFPQIATGETMVAVAVTEPD
;
A
#
# COMPACT_ATOMS: atom_id res chain seq x y z
N MET A 1 33.69 -4.20 32.14
CA MET A 1 33.96 -3.92 30.71
C MET A 1 33.81 -5.23 29.96
N THR A 2 32.58 -5.59 29.62
CA THR A 2 32.33 -6.59 28.58
C THR A 2 32.78 -5.95 27.27
N ALA A 3 33.72 -6.60 26.58
CA ALA A 3 34.13 -6.19 25.25
C ALA A 3 32.87 -6.18 24.38
N ASP A 4 32.59 -5.02 23.80
CA ASP A 4 31.66 -4.85 22.69
C ASP A 4 32.28 -5.61 21.52
N ALA A 5 32.02 -6.91 21.45
CA ALA A 5 32.32 -7.70 20.27
C ALA A 5 31.34 -7.17 19.22
N GLY A 6 31.79 -6.16 18.46
CA GLY A 6 30.99 -5.50 17.45
C GLY A 6 30.25 -6.56 16.65
N LEU A 7 28.92 -6.60 16.82
CA LEU A 7 28.07 -7.55 16.14
C LEU A 7 28.27 -7.30 14.65
N THR A 8 28.86 -8.26 13.96
CA THR A 8 29.00 -8.19 12.51
C THR A 8 27.61 -8.26 11.92
N VAL A 9 27.11 -7.13 11.44
CA VAL A 9 25.80 -7.07 10.78
C VAL A 9 25.94 -7.62 9.37
N THR A 10 25.05 -8.53 8.97
CA THR A 10 24.97 -9.04 7.60
C THR A 10 24.75 -7.88 6.62
N GLU A 11 25.54 -7.78 5.57
CA GLU A 11 25.28 -6.81 4.48
C GLU A 11 24.07 -7.26 3.66
N PRO A 12 23.27 -6.33 3.09
CA PRO A 12 22.11 -6.71 2.29
C PRO A 12 22.53 -7.46 1.01
N ASP A 13 21.79 -8.52 0.67
CA ASP A 13 21.99 -9.32 -0.53
C ASP A 13 20.65 -9.59 -1.22
N ILE A 14 20.35 -8.77 -2.23
CA ILE A 14 19.10 -8.86 -3.00
C ILE A 14 19.03 -10.12 -3.86
N GLN A 15 20.17 -10.67 -4.30
CA GLN A 15 20.13 -11.92 -5.06
C GLN A 15 19.74 -13.08 -4.12
N ALA A 16 20.33 -13.13 -2.92
CA ALA A 16 19.92 -14.09 -1.90
C ALA A 16 18.45 -13.92 -1.50
N ALA A 17 17.95 -12.68 -1.42
CA ALA A 17 16.54 -12.39 -1.15
C ALA A 17 15.62 -12.91 -2.27
N ALA A 18 15.99 -12.72 -3.53
CA ALA A 18 15.25 -13.22 -4.69
C ALA A 18 15.22 -14.75 -4.72
N ASP A 19 16.35 -15.40 -4.43
CA ASP A 19 16.45 -16.87 -4.38
C ASP A 19 15.59 -17.45 -3.24
N ALA A 20 15.62 -16.83 -2.05
CA ALA A 20 14.78 -17.23 -0.91
C ALA A 20 13.28 -17.00 -1.21
N LEU A 21 12.93 -15.88 -1.85
CA LEU A 21 11.57 -15.59 -2.26
C LEU A 21 11.07 -16.60 -3.31
N ALA A 22 11.93 -17.07 -4.22
CA ALA A 22 11.58 -18.10 -5.20
C ALA A 22 11.16 -19.42 -4.52
N VAL A 23 11.80 -19.80 -3.41
CA VAL A 23 11.38 -20.96 -2.59
C VAL A 23 9.97 -20.75 -2.03
N GLY A 24 9.71 -19.57 -1.45
CA GLY A 24 8.39 -19.19 -0.94
C GLY A 24 7.31 -19.21 -2.03
N ASN A 25 7.58 -18.60 -3.19
CA ASN A 25 6.67 -18.57 -4.32
C ASN A 25 6.37 -19.97 -4.88
N ALA A 26 7.34 -20.87 -4.91
CA ALA A 26 7.13 -22.26 -5.31
C ALA A 26 6.22 -23.01 -4.33
N ALA A 27 6.38 -22.80 -3.02
CA ALA A 27 5.50 -23.36 -2.00
C ALA A 27 4.08 -22.77 -2.09
N LEU A 28 3.96 -21.46 -2.25
CA LEU A 28 2.68 -20.76 -2.42
C LEU A 28 1.93 -21.28 -3.66
N SER A 29 2.62 -21.44 -4.80
CA SER A 29 2.00 -21.95 -6.02
C SER A 29 1.39 -23.35 -5.84
N ARG A 30 2.08 -24.24 -5.13
CA ARG A 30 1.55 -25.57 -4.75
C ARG A 30 0.34 -25.45 -3.82
N ALA A 31 0.40 -24.59 -2.82
CA ALA A 31 -0.72 -24.38 -1.89
C ALA A 31 -1.96 -23.80 -2.59
N CYS A 32 -1.80 -22.83 -3.50
CA CYS A 32 -2.87 -22.32 -4.34
C CYS A 32 -3.48 -23.41 -5.23
N SER A 33 -2.64 -24.29 -5.81
CA SER A 33 -3.11 -25.42 -6.61
C SER A 33 -3.90 -26.41 -5.77
N HIS A 34 -3.47 -26.65 -4.52
CA HIS A 34 -4.18 -27.49 -3.56
C HIS A 34 -5.54 -26.90 -3.17
N ALA A 35 -5.63 -25.58 -3.05
CA ALA A 35 -6.84 -24.86 -2.63
C ALA A 35 -7.95 -24.80 -3.70
N VAL A 36 -7.66 -25.17 -4.95
CA VAL A 36 -8.64 -25.10 -6.05
C VAL A 36 -9.88 -25.92 -5.72
N GLY A 37 -11.04 -25.25 -5.72
CA GLY A 37 -12.33 -25.88 -5.44
C GLY A 37 -12.70 -25.97 -3.95
N MET A 38 -11.85 -25.51 -3.04
CA MET A 38 -12.20 -25.37 -1.63
C MET A 38 -13.17 -24.19 -1.43
N GLY A 39 -14.19 -24.39 -0.60
CA GLY A 39 -15.18 -23.38 -0.22
C GLY A 39 -15.07 -22.93 1.23
N ASP A 40 -16.15 -22.36 1.76
CA ASP A 40 -16.20 -21.72 3.08
C ASP A 40 -15.82 -22.63 4.26
N ASP A 41 -16.01 -23.94 4.14
CA ASP A 41 -15.57 -24.93 5.14
C ASP A 41 -14.03 -24.88 5.39
N HIS A 42 -13.28 -24.27 4.47
CA HIS A 42 -11.83 -24.07 4.54
C HIS A 42 -11.41 -22.61 4.77
N GLN A 43 -12.34 -21.73 5.18
CA GLN A 43 -12.13 -20.28 5.23
C GLN A 43 -10.88 -19.87 6.02
N CYS A 44 -10.58 -20.51 7.16
CA CYS A 44 -9.38 -20.20 7.94
C CYS A 44 -8.08 -20.44 7.15
N PHE A 45 -8.01 -21.55 6.40
CA PHE A 45 -6.87 -21.85 5.53
C PHE A 45 -6.81 -20.89 4.34
N LEU A 46 -7.96 -20.63 3.69
CA LEU A 46 -8.02 -19.72 2.54
C LEU A 46 -7.63 -18.29 2.93
N TYR A 47 -7.97 -17.85 4.14
CA TYR A 47 -7.55 -16.57 4.70
C TYR A 47 -6.03 -16.51 4.88
N ASP A 48 -5.43 -17.50 5.56
CA ASP A 48 -3.98 -17.58 5.75
C ASP A 48 -3.23 -17.65 4.40
N LEU A 49 -3.78 -18.38 3.43
CA LEU A 49 -3.25 -18.49 2.07
C LEU A 49 -3.30 -17.15 1.34
N ALA A 50 -4.42 -16.43 1.39
CA ALA A 50 -4.56 -15.11 0.76
C ALA A 50 -3.60 -14.08 1.37
N HIS A 51 -3.47 -14.06 2.70
CA HIS A 51 -2.53 -13.18 3.39
C HIS A 51 -1.08 -13.48 3.02
N THR A 52 -0.73 -14.76 2.94
CA THR A 52 0.61 -15.19 2.50
C THR A 52 0.86 -14.81 1.05
N ALA A 53 -0.13 -15.01 0.17
CA ALA A 53 -0.03 -14.64 -1.23
C ALA A 53 0.20 -13.13 -1.39
N SER A 54 -0.54 -12.31 -0.65
CA SER A 54 -0.38 -10.85 -0.66
C SER A 54 1.04 -10.44 -0.22
N ALA A 55 1.53 -10.99 0.89
CA ALA A 55 2.88 -10.68 1.39
C ALA A 55 3.97 -11.05 0.37
N LEU A 56 3.89 -12.22 -0.26
CA LEU A 56 4.89 -12.63 -1.27
C LEU A 56 4.78 -11.83 -2.58
N ARG A 57 3.59 -11.37 -2.96
CA ARG A 57 3.44 -10.43 -4.10
C ARG A 57 4.09 -9.07 -3.81
N ILE A 58 3.99 -8.56 -2.58
CA ILE A 58 4.72 -7.36 -2.16
C ILE A 58 6.23 -7.61 -2.25
N CYS A 59 6.70 -8.77 -1.77
CA CYS A 59 8.10 -9.16 -1.87
C CYS A 59 8.62 -9.17 -3.31
N ASP A 60 7.82 -9.62 -4.29
CA ASP A 60 8.21 -9.61 -5.70
C ASP A 60 8.52 -8.19 -6.19
N SER A 61 7.73 -7.19 -5.78
CA SER A 61 7.98 -5.77 -6.07
C SER A 61 9.22 -5.24 -5.34
N LEU A 62 9.43 -5.66 -4.08
CA LEU A 62 10.57 -5.22 -3.27
C LEU A 62 11.92 -5.74 -3.78
N VAL A 63 11.97 -6.87 -4.48
CA VAL A 63 13.23 -7.34 -5.09
C VAL A 63 13.73 -6.33 -6.13
N ALA A 64 12.84 -5.82 -6.99
CA ALA A 64 13.20 -4.82 -7.99
C ALA A 64 13.58 -3.48 -7.35
N TRP A 65 12.80 -3.02 -6.38
CA TRP A 65 13.06 -1.77 -5.65
C TRP A 65 14.34 -1.83 -4.81
N GLY A 66 14.58 -2.96 -4.14
CA GLY A 66 15.78 -3.19 -3.33
C GLY A 66 17.07 -3.18 -4.15
N ALA A 67 17.01 -3.40 -5.46
CA ALA A 67 18.18 -3.30 -6.33
C ALA A 67 18.61 -1.84 -6.64
N LEU A 68 17.84 -0.84 -6.23
CA LEU A 68 18.08 0.57 -6.55
C LEU A 68 19.09 1.26 -5.61
N GLY A 69 19.31 0.73 -4.40
CA GLY A 69 20.24 1.31 -3.44
C GLY A 69 20.42 0.48 -2.17
N ASP A 70 21.36 0.88 -1.30
CA ASP A 70 21.70 0.14 -0.06
C ASP A 70 20.58 0.18 0.98
N ALA A 71 19.92 1.33 1.14
CA ALA A 71 18.83 1.52 2.10
C ALA A 71 17.61 0.65 1.73
N GLU A 72 17.28 0.67 0.45
CA GLU A 72 16.23 -0.10 -0.21
C GLU A 72 16.54 -1.59 -0.09
N ALA A 73 17.80 -1.98 -0.37
CA ALA A 73 18.24 -3.36 -0.25
C ALA A 73 18.07 -3.89 1.17
N ARG A 74 18.39 -3.07 2.18
CA ARG A 74 18.25 -3.44 3.60
C ARG A 74 16.79 -3.67 3.98
N LEU A 75 15.91 -2.74 3.62
CA LEU A 75 14.48 -2.85 3.89
C LEU A 75 13.85 -4.04 3.16
N ALA A 76 14.18 -4.23 1.89
CA ALA A 76 13.70 -5.35 1.09
C ALA A 76 14.13 -6.70 1.69
N CYS A 77 15.41 -6.86 2.04
CA CYS A 77 15.90 -8.09 2.68
C CYS A 77 15.18 -8.37 4.01
N GLY A 78 15.04 -7.35 4.87
CA GLY A 78 14.33 -7.48 6.14
C GLY A 78 12.86 -7.88 5.97
N PHE A 79 12.14 -7.20 5.07
CA PHE A 79 10.73 -7.51 4.81
C PHE A 79 10.54 -8.90 4.23
N ILE A 80 11.34 -9.29 3.23
CA ILE A 80 11.26 -10.62 2.60
C ILE A 80 11.52 -11.72 3.64
N ALA A 81 12.52 -11.52 4.51
CA ALA A 81 12.85 -12.46 5.57
C ALA A 81 11.70 -12.62 6.56
N ASP A 82 11.07 -11.51 6.96
CA ASP A 82 9.93 -11.54 7.87
C ASP A 82 8.71 -12.21 7.24
N ALA A 83 8.37 -11.88 5.99
CA ALA A 83 7.27 -12.50 5.25
C ALA A 83 7.44 -14.02 5.09
N LEU A 84 8.65 -14.50 4.75
CA LEU A 84 8.96 -15.93 4.69
C LEU A 84 8.92 -16.59 6.08
N GLY A 85 9.35 -15.88 7.11
CA GLY A 85 9.26 -16.31 8.50
C GLY A 85 7.80 -16.47 8.99
N GLU A 86 6.93 -15.52 8.65
CA GLU A 86 5.49 -15.62 8.91
C GLU A 86 4.86 -16.78 8.14
N PHE A 87 5.24 -16.95 6.87
CA PHE A 87 4.76 -18.08 6.07
C PHE A 87 5.14 -19.41 6.73
N HIS A 88 6.40 -19.57 7.17
CA HIS A 88 6.81 -20.76 7.92
C HIS A 88 6.00 -20.96 9.20
N ALA A 89 5.71 -19.90 9.96
CA ALA A 89 4.88 -20.00 11.18
C ALA A 89 3.43 -20.44 10.87
N ARG A 90 2.88 -20.03 9.71
CA ARG A 90 1.58 -20.51 9.22
C ARG A 90 1.63 -22.00 8.82
N LEU A 91 2.78 -22.47 8.33
CA LEU A 91 2.97 -23.86 7.89
C LEU A 91 3.26 -24.85 9.02
N PHE A 92 3.97 -24.45 10.08
CA PHE A 92 4.50 -25.38 11.07
C PHE A 92 3.42 -26.32 11.64
N ALA A 93 3.62 -27.62 11.46
CA ALA A 93 2.70 -28.70 11.84
C ALA A 93 1.33 -28.69 11.14
N ARG A 94 1.18 -27.90 10.08
CA ARG A 94 -0.02 -27.75 9.24
C ARG A 94 0.30 -27.96 7.75
N GLU A 95 1.50 -28.39 7.39
CA GLU A 95 1.99 -28.47 6.00
C GLU A 95 1.04 -29.29 5.10
N ALA A 96 0.50 -30.39 5.64
CA ALA A 96 -0.46 -31.22 4.91
C ALA A 96 -1.77 -30.47 4.56
N GLN A 97 -2.24 -29.53 5.40
CA GLN A 97 -3.41 -28.69 5.11
C GLN A 97 -3.13 -27.71 3.96
N TRP A 98 -1.86 -27.38 3.74
CA TRP A 98 -1.39 -26.52 2.64
C TRP A 98 -1.01 -27.32 1.39
N GLY A 99 -1.15 -28.65 1.40
CA GLY A 99 -0.68 -29.50 0.30
C GLY A 99 0.85 -29.49 0.15
N LEU A 100 1.59 -29.26 1.23
CA LEU A 100 3.04 -29.15 1.26
C LEU A 100 3.68 -30.28 2.08
N ALA A 101 4.93 -30.59 1.75
CA ALA A 101 5.75 -31.49 2.57
C ALA A 101 6.38 -30.72 3.75
N PRO A 102 6.67 -31.41 4.88
CA PRO A 102 7.52 -30.84 5.93
C PRO A 102 8.83 -30.31 5.35
N GLY A 103 9.25 -29.13 5.80
CA GLY A 103 10.50 -28.48 5.33
C GLY A 103 10.39 -27.80 3.96
N ALA A 104 9.19 -27.56 3.43
CA ALA A 104 9.00 -26.93 2.10
C ALA A 104 9.64 -25.53 1.94
N LEU A 105 10.06 -24.89 3.04
CA LEU A 105 10.74 -23.58 3.06
C LEU A 105 12.19 -23.67 3.60
N ASP A 106 12.71 -24.88 3.85
CA ASP A 106 14.01 -25.05 4.51
C ASP A 106 15.17 -24.47 3.70
N ASP A 107 15.07 -24.43 2.37
CA ASP A 107 16.08 -23.83 1.49
C ASP A 107 16.19 -22.30 1.66
N ALA A 108 15.18 -21.65 2.24
CA ALA A 108 15.22 -20.21 2.58
C ALA A 108 15.66 -19.94 4.03
N ARG A 109 15.93 -20.99 4.83
CA ARG A 109 16.15 -20.90 6.28
C ARG A 109 17.32 -19.98 6.65
N ASP A 110 18.44 -20.09 5.94
CA ASP A 110 19.65 -19.33 6.25
C ASP A 110 19.45 -17.84 5.95
N PHE A 111 18.79 -17.52 4.84
CA PHE A 111 18.38 -16.15 4.51
C PHE A 111 17.48 -15.59 5.61
N VAL A 112 16.41 -16.31 5.97
CA VAL A 112 15.47 -15.87 7.02
C VAL A 112 16.19 -15.66 8.35
N ALA A 113 17.11 -16.56 8.72
CA ALA A 113 17.88 -16.44 9.96
C ALA A 113 18.78 -15.19 9.96
N ALA A 114 19.46 -14.92 8.85
CA ALA A 114 20.39 -13.80 8.73
C ALA A 114 19.69 -12.43 8.80
N TYR A 115 18.54 -12.30 8.16
CA TYR A 115 17.86 -11.01 7.97
C TYR A 115 16.71 -10.75 8.96
N ARG A 116 16.32 -11.75 9.76
CA ARG A 116 15.52 -11.57 10.99
C ARG A 116 16.39 -11.48 12.25
N ASP A 117 17.71 -11.50 12.11
CA ASP A 117 18.61 -11.31 13.24
C ASP A 117 18.33 -9.95 13.91
N PRO A 118 18.20 -9.88 15.25
CA PRO A 118 17.89 -8.63 15.93
C PRO A 118 18.90 -7.50 15.66
N ALA A 119 20.18 -7.83 15.45
CA ALA A 119 21.19 -6.83 15.11
C ALA A 119 20.97 -6.27 13.70
N TYR A 120 20.57 -7.11 12.73
CA TYR A 120 20.19 -6.66 11.40
C TYR A 120 18.93 -5.78 11.44
N VAL A 121 17.86 -6.26 12.08
CA VAL A 121 16.58 -5.54 12.18
C VAL A 121 16.77 -4.18 12.87
N ALA A 122 17.63 -4.09 13.87
CA ALA A 122 17.95 -2.82 14.51
C ALA A 122 18.55 -1.78 13.54
N THR A 123 19.25 -2.21 12.49
CA THR A 123 19.79 -1.29 11.47
C THR A 123 18.73 -0.69 10.55
N LEU A 124 17.53 -1.27 10.50
CA LEU A 124 16.42 -0.75 9.70
C LEU A 124 15.74 0.45 10.37
N ALA A 125 15.93 0.63 11.68
CA ALA A 125 15.28 1.70 12.42
C ALA A 125 15.85 3.08 12.02
N GLY A 126 14.96 3.99 11.62
CA GLY A 126 15.34 5.35 11.21
C GLY A 126 16.06 5.41 9.86
N LEU A 127 16.05 4.31 9.11
CA LEU A 127 16.59 4.24 7.77
C LEU A 127 15.64 5.01 6.83
N ASP A 128 16.22 5.93 6.07
CA ASP A 128 15.51 6.75 5.09
C ASP A 128 15.82 6.21 3.69
N ALA A 129 14.82 5.63 3.05
CA ALA A 129 14.94 5.06 1.72
C ALA A 129 14.12 5.91 0.73
N PRO A 130 14.72 6.38 -0.37
CA PRO A 130 14.02 7.20 -1.34
C PRO A 130 12.88 6.42 -2.01
N SER A 131 11.83 7.14 -2.37
CA SER A 131 10.65 6.56 -3.01
C SER A 131 10.89 6.17 -4.48
N HIS A 132 11.91 6.75 -5.13
CA HIS A 132 12.19 6.61 -6.58
C HIS A 132 10.98 6.96 -7.46
N LEU A 133 10.19 7.93 -7.03
CA LEU A 133 9.14 8.51 -7.84
C LEU A 133 9.77 9.41 -8.92
N ASP A 134 9.13 9.51 -10.08
CA ASP A 134 9.53 10.51 -11.09
C ASP A 134 9.33 11.93 -10.54
N ASP A 135 10.12 12.90 -11.02
CA ASP A 135 10.10 14.30 -10.55
C ASP A 135 8.69 14.92 -10.49
N ASP A 136 7.83 14.62 -11.47
CA ASP A 136 6.44 15.11 -11.50
C ASP A 136 5.61 14.56 -10.33
N PHE A 137 5.83 13.30 -9.95
CA PHE A 137 5.17 12.65 -8.82
C PHE A 137 5.75 13.08 -7.47
N GLU A 138 7.05 13.38 -7.40
CA GLU A 138 7.64 14.00 -6.21
C GLU A 138 7.03 15.38 -5.95
N LEU A 139 6.80 16.18 -7.00
CA LEU A 139 6.14 17.48 -6.89
C LEU A 139 4.69 17.35 -6.40
N VAL A 140 3.95 16.36 -6.90
CA VAL A 140 2.61 16.02 -6.41
C VAL A 140 2.67 15.68 -4.92
N ALA A 141 3.60 14.81 -4.51
CA ALA A 141 3.77 14.42 -3.12
C ALA A 141 4.07 15.63 -2.22
N GLU A 142 5.04 16.47 -2.59
CA GLU A 142 5.41 17.67 -1.84
C GLU A 142 4.22 18.63 -1.69
N THR A 143 3.45 18.83 -2.77
CA THR A 143 2.30 19.73 -2.78
C THR A 143 1.25 19.31 -1.77
N PHE A 144 0.84 18.03 -1.80
CA PHE A 144 -0.17 17.50 -0.90
C PHE A 144 0.34 17.32 0.53
N ARG A 145 1.64 16.99 0.70
CA ARG A 145 2.29 16.92 2.01
C ARG A 145 2.23 18.26 2.72
N ARG A 146 2.65 19.34 2.04
CA ARG A 146 2.63 20.69 2.58
C ARG A 146 1.20 21.12 2.94
N PHE A 147 0.23 20.86 2.06
CA PHE A 147 -1.16 21.16 2.37
C PHE A 147 -1.66 20.38 3.60
N GLY A 148 -1.32 19.09 3.70
CA GLY A 148 -1.63 18.24 4.85
C GLY A 148 -1.04 18.80 6.15
N GLU A 149 0.24 19.19 6.14
CA GLU A 149 0.93 19.75 7.30
C GLU A 149 0.40 21.14 7.72
N ASP A 150 0.15 22.02 6.75
CA ASP A 150 -0.20 23.42 7.01
C ASP A 150 -1.68 23.61 7.35
N LYS A 151 -2.57 22.81 6.76
CA LYS A 151 -4.03 23.01 6.83
C LYS A 151 -4.76 21.90 7.58
N ILE A 152 -4.40 20.64 7.34
CA ILE A 152 -5.18 19.50 7.84
C ILE A 152 -4.71 19.08 9.24
N ALA A 153 -3.41 18.86 9.42
CA ALA A 153 -2.85 18.36 10.68
C ALA A 153 -3.19 19.25 11.89
N PRO A 154 -3.17 20.61 11.79
CA PRO A 154 -3.55 21.48 12.91
C PRO A 154 -5.02 21.39 13.29
N ALA A 155 -5.90 21.05 12.33
CA ALA A 155 -7.35 20.95 12.54
C ALA A 155 -7.81 19.55 12.98
N ALA A 156 -7.02 18.51 12.68
CA ALA A 156 -7.41 17.10 12.82
C ALA A 156 -7.88 16.73 14.23
N GLU A 157 -7.17 17.16 15.28
CA GLU A 157 -7.56 16.88 16.67
C GLU A 157 -8.91 17.54 17.02
N HIS A 158 -9.14 18.78 16.57
CA HIS A 158 -10.37 19.49 16.85
C HIS A 158 -11.57 18.83 16.16
N ILE A 159 -11.42 18.46 14.88
CA ILE A 159 -12.44 17.72 14.13
C ILE A 159 -12.84 16.45 14.89
N HIS A 160 -11.85 15.65 15.30
CA HIS A 160 -12.11 14.38 15.97
C HIS A 160 -12.70 14.55 17.38
N ARG A 161 -12.11 15.39 18.22
CA ARG A 161 -12.55 15.53 19.63
C ARG A 161 -13.83 16.37 19.76
N GLY A 162 -14.05 17.28 18.82
CA GLY A 162 -15.17 18.20 18.82
C GLY A 162 -16.41 17.67 18.09
N ASP A 163 -16.29 16.55 17.37
CA ASP A 163 -17.37 16.04 16.50
C ASP A 163 -17.87 17.13 15.54
N THR A 164 -16.92 17.85 14.93
CA THR A 164 -17.23 18.94 14.01
C THR A 164 -17.07 18.49 12.57
N ASP A 165 -17.76 19.18 11.66
CA ASP A 165 -17.53 19.01 10.23
C ASP A 165 -16.08 19.38 9.84
N ILE A 166 -15.64 18.88 8.69
CA ILE A 166 -14.38 19.30 8.08
C ILE A 166 -14.51 20.79 7.72
N PRO A 167 -13.59 21.65 8.16
CA PRO A 167 -13.61 23.06 7.83
C PRO A 167 -13.66 23.33 6.31
N GLU A 168 -14.51 24.27 5.90
CA GLU A 168 -14.69 24.65 4.48
C GLU A 168 -13.42 25.20 3.83
N ASP A 169 -12.47 25.73 4.62
CA ASP A 169 -11.17 26.18 4.10
C ASP A 169 -10.26 25.02 3.70
N ILE A 170 -10.42 23.84 4.32
CA ILE A 170 -9.75 22.61 3.88
C ILE A 170 -10.38 22.10 2.58
N ILE A 171 -11.71 22.03 2.52
CA ILE A 171 -12.44 21.57 1.32
C ILE A 171 -12.15 22.50 0.13
N GLY A 172 -12.32 23.80 0.33
CA GLY A 172 -12.04 24.83 -0.67
C GLY A 172 -10.58 24.84 -1.09
N GLY A 173 -9.63 24.69 -0.14
CA GLY A 173 -8.21 24.59 -0.46
C GLY A 173 -7.86 23.38 -1.33
N LEU A 174 -8.46 22.22 -1.06
CA LEU A 174 -8.28 21.02 -1.90
C LEU A 174 -8.92 21.19 -3.28
N ALA A 175 -10.08 21.86 -3.37
CA ALA A 175 -10.70 22.20 -4.65
C ALA A 175 -9.83 23.16 -5.48
N GLU A 176 -9.26 24.20 -4.86
CA GLU A 176 -8.35 25.16 -5.51
C GLU A 176 -7.07 24.50 -6.02
N LEU A 177 -6.56 23.48 -5.31
CA LEU A 177 -5.45 22.64 -5.77
C LEU A 177 -5.83 21.68 -6.91
N GLY A 178 -7.11 21.61 -7.28
CA GLY A 178 -7.60 20.68 -8.31
C GLY A 178 -7.71 19.23 -7.83
N CYS A 179 -7.67 18.99 -6.51
CA CYS A 179 -7.55 17.65 -5.95
C CYS A 179 -8.74 16.75 -6.32
N PHE A 180 -9.95 17.29 -6.37
CA PHE A 180 -11.16 16.53 -6.71
C PHE A 180 -11.27 16.19 -8.21
N GLY A 181 -10.47 16.86 -9.05
CA GLY A 181 -10.38 16.62 -10.49
C GLY A 181 -9.32 15.61 -10.90
N LEU A 182 -8.48 15.11 -9.98
CA LEU A 182 -7.35 14.22 -10.29
C LEU A 182 -7.77 12.96 -11.07
N SER A 183 -8.95 12.41 -10.76
CA SER A 183 -9.49 11.21 -11.41
C SER A 183 -10.47 11.50 -12.55
N VAL A 184 -10.90 12.76 -12.71
CA VAL A 184 -11.91 13.16 -13.69
C VAL A 184 -11.24 13.37 -15.05
N PRO A 185 -11.76 12.83 -16.17
CA PRO A 185 -11.13 13.02 -17.47
C PRO A 185 -11.04 14.49 -17.88
N GLU A 186 -9.95 14.87 -18.55
CA GLU A 186 -9.69 16.24 -19.01
C GLU A 186 -10.85 16.84 -19.83
N GLU A 187 -11.50 16.03 -20.68
CA GLU A 187 -12.63 16.48 -21.52
C GLU A 187 -13.86 16.96 -20.71
N TYR A 188 -13.93 16.59 -19.43
CA TYR A 188 -14.98 17.02 -18.50
C TYR A 188 -14.46 17.98 -17.41
N GLY A 189 -13.25 18.53 -17.58
CA GLY A 189 -12.68 19.55 -16.70
C GLY A 189 -11.87 19.03 -15.52
N GLY A 190 -11.43 17.77 -15.55
CA GLY A 190 -10.45 17.24 -14.60
C GLY A 190 -9.03 17.16 -15.18
N PHE A 191 -8.20 16.29 -14.60
CA PHE A 191 -6.78 16.13 -14.95
C PHE A 191 -6.39 14.71 -15.38
N ALA A 192 -7.34 13.76 -15.36
CA ALA A 192 -7.04 12.38 -15.71
C ALA A 192 -6.85 12.24 -17.23
N SER A 193 -5.69 11.70 -17.60
CA SER A 193 -5.29 11.40 -18.98
C SER A 193 -5.88 10.08 -19.51
N GLY A 194 -6.44 9.24 -18.63
CA GLY A 194 -6.88 7.88 -18.91
C GLY A 194 -5.78 6.83 -18.84
N SER A 195 -4.61 7.18 -18.29
CA SER A 195 -3.44 6.29 -18.22
C SER A 195 -3.16 5.78 -16.81
N GLU A 196 -2.21 4.84 -16.68
CA GLU A 196 -1.85 4.28 -15.37
C GLU A 196 -1.24 5.33 -14.42
N SER A 197 -0.67 6.43 -14.96
CA SER A 197 -0.10 7.51 -14.16
C SER A 197 -1.13 8.25 -13.32
N ASP A 198 -2.39 8.31 -13.77
CA ASP A 198 -3.48 8.96 -13.03
C ASP A 198 -3.73 8.25 -11.69
N TYR A 199 -3.62 6.92 -11.68
CA TYR A 199 -3.79 6.12 -10.47
C TYR A 199 -2.64 6.36 -9.49
N LEU A 200 -1.41 6.42 -9.99
CA LEU A 200 -0.24 6.67 -9.14
C LEU A 200 -0.31 8.07 -8.51
N GLY A 201 -0.68 9.09 -9.28
CA GLY A 201 -0.88 10.45 -8.76
C GLY A 201 -1.94 10.51 -7.66
N MET A 202 -3.05 9.79 -7.84
CA MET A 202 -4.11 9.71 -6.84
C MET A 202 -3.70 8.95 -5.58
N VAL A 203 -2.92 7.87 -5.71
CA VAL A 203 -2.34 7.13 -4.57
C VAL A 203 -1.45 8.05 -3.75
N ILE A 204 -0.51 8.75 -4.41
CA ILE A 204 0.43 9.67 -3.76
C ILE A 204 -0.31 10.80 -3.04
N ALA A 205 -1.26 11.45 -3.71
CA ALA A 205 -2.08 12.50 -3.10
C ALA A 205 -2.84 11.99 -1.86
N THR A 206 -3.42 10.78 -1.96
CA THR A 206 -4.17 10.15 -0.87
C THR A 206 -3.26 9.81 0.30
N GLU A 207 -2.08 9.26 0.07
CA GLU A 207 -1.10 8.93 1.11
C GLU A 207 -0.66 10.16 1.89
N GLU A 208 -0.24 11.22 1.18
CA GLU A 208 0.27 12.44 1.81
C GLU A 208 -0.80 13.17 2.63
N LEU A 209 -2.04 13.23 2.14
CA LEU A 209 -3.15 13.82 2.88
C LEU A 209 -3.59 12.93 4.06
N SER A 210 -3.58 11.60 3.89
CA SER A 210 -3.92 10.65 4.95
C SER A 210 -2.93 10.70 6.11
N ARG A 211 -1.67 11.02 5.84
CA ARG A 211 -0.63 11.22 6.88
C ARG A 211 -1.02 12.34 7.85
N ALA A 212 -1.72 13.37 7.38
CA ALA A 212 -2.23 14.44 8.22
C ALA A 212 -3.58 14.08 8.89
N SER A 213 -4.53 13.55 8.12
CA SER A 213 -5.79 13.01 8.63
C SER A 213 -6.45 12.10 7.60
N LEU A 214 -6.72 10.84 7.98
CA LEU A 214 -7.44 9.91 7.13
C LEU A 214 -8.84 10.44 6.76
N GLY A 215 -9.56 11.05 7.70
CA GLY A 215 -10.93 11.52 7.48
C GLY A 215 -10.97 12.86 6.73
N ALA A 216 -10.19 13.84 7.19
CA ALA A 216 -10.22 15.21 6.67
C ALA A 216 -9.34 15.44 5.44
N GLY A 217 -8.50 14.48 5.08
CA GLY A 217 -7.61 14.52 3.91
C GLY A 217 -7.90 13.37 2.95
N GLY A 218 -7.29 12.21 3.20
CA GLY A 218 -7.35 11.08 2.25
C GLY A 218 -8.76 10.67 1.87
N SER A 219 -9.61 10.38 2.86
CA SER A 219 -10.99 9.95 2.60
C SER A 219 -11.82 10.99 1.88
N LEU A 220 -11.58 12.29 2.13
CA LEU A 220 -12.30 13.38 1.50
C LEU A 220 -12.09 13.37 -0.02
N ILE A 221 -10.86 13.08 -0.48
CA ILE A 221 -10.51 13.09 -1.90
C ILE A 221 -10.83 11.76 -2.60
N THR A 222 -10.82 10.64 -1.87
CA THR A 222 -11.15 9.32 -2.44
C THR A 222 -12.64 9.16 -2.78
N ARG A 223 -13.57 9.91 -2.16
CA ARG A 223 -15.00 9.78 -2.52
C ARG A 223 -15.29 10.25 -3.95
N PRO A 224 -14.86 11.45 -4.37
CA PRO A 224 -14.87 11.88 -5.76
C PRO A 224 -14.29 10.86 -6.74
N GLU A 225 -13.14 10.27 -6.40
CA GLU A 225 -12.52 9.25 -7.25
C GLU A 225 -13.42 8.03 -7.45
N ILE A 226 -13.95 7.44 -6.38
CA ILE A 226 -14.79 6.24 -6.47
C ILE A 226 -16.01 6.51 -7.36
N LEU A 227 -16.70 7.63 -7.17
CA LEU A 227 -17.85 7.98 -7.99
C LEU A 227 -17.45 8.24 -9.44
N THR A 228 -16.31 8.89 -9.65
CA THR A 228 -15.78 9.17 -10.99
C THR A 228 -15.57 7.86 -11.75
N ARG A 229 -14.88 6.90 -11.14
CA ARG A 229 -14.64 5.58 -11.74
C ARG A 229 -15.93 4.80 -11.98
N ALA A 230 -16.93 4.92 -11.11
CA ALA A 230 -18.23 4.27 -11.30
C ALA A 230 -18.98 4.86 -12.52
N LEU A 231 -18.97 6.19 -12.69
CA LEU A 231 -19.57 6.88 -13.83
C LEU A 231 -18.81 6.64 -15.14
N GLU A 232 -17.48 6.56 -15.10
CA GLU A 232 -16.68 6.18 -16.28
C GLU A 232 -17.10 4.82 -16.83
N ARG A 233 -17.26 3.84 -15.92
CA ARG A 233 -17.57 2.44 -16.27
C ARG A 233 -19.04 2.22 -16.63
N GLY A 234 -19.97 2.92 -16.00
CA GLY A 234 -21.40 2.61 -16.09
C GLY A 234 -22.34 3.79 -16.40
N GLY A 235 -21.83 5.02 -16.42
CA GLY A 235 -22.64 6.22 -16.66
C GLY A 235 -22.92 6.46 -18.15
N THR A 236 -24.06 7.07 -18.45
CA THR A 236 -24.34 7.59 -19.80
C THR A 236 -23.57 8.88 -20.06
N GLU A 237 -23.39 9.25 -21.33
CA GLU A 237 -22.70 10.50 -21.68
C GLU A 237 -23.38 11.75 -21.10
N GLU A 238 -24.72 11.74 -21.00
CA GLU A 238 -25.46 12.83 -20.37
C GLU A 238 -25.16 12.92 -18.86
N GLN A 239 -25.03 11.77 -18.18
CA GLN A 239 -24.67 11.73 -16.77
C GLN A 239 -23.24 12.22 -16.55
N LYS A 240 -22.29 11.77 -17.38
CA LYS A 240 -20.88 12.20 -17.31
C LYS A 240 -20.74 13.71 -17.51
N LYS A 241 -21.35 14.26 -18.55
CA LYS A 241 -21.35 15.71 -18.83
C LYS A 241 -21.99 16.54 -17.73
N HIS A 242 -22.97 15.98 -17.01
CA HIS A 242 -23.59 16.66 -15.89
C HIS A 242 -22.72 16.60 -14.64
N TRP A 243 -22.28 15.42 -14.23
CA TRP A 243 -21.67 15.20 -12.90
C TRP A 243 -20.18 15.48 -12.85
N PHE A 244 -19.40 15.11 -13.87
CA PHE A 244 -17.95 15.22 -13.81
C PHE A 244 -17.43 16.65 -13.59
N PRO A 245 -17.96 17.70 -14.26
CA PRO A 245 -17.51 19.06 -13.99
C PRO A 245 -17.77 19.49 -12.54
N GLN A 246 -18.90 19.07 -11.94
CA GLN A 246 -19.26 19.41 -10.57
C GLN A 246 -18.42 18.66 -9.53
N ILE A 247 -18.03 17.42 -9.84
CA ILE A 247 -17.13 16.62 -9.02
C ILE A 247 -15.71 17.21 -9.07
N ALA A 248 -15.22 17.53 -10.28
CA ALA A 248 -13.87 18.04 -10.48
C ALA A 248 -13.59 19.34 -9.73
N THR A 249 -14.61 20.22 -9.65
CA THR A 249 -14.50 21.51 -8.95
C THR A 249 -14.79 21.43 -7.45
N GLY A 250 -15.28 20.28 -6.95
CA GLY A 250 -15.81 20.17 -5.59
C GLY A 250 -17.12 20.94 -5.34
N GLU A 251 -17.78 21.47 -6.38
CA GLU A 251 -19.10 22.13 -6.25
C GLU A 251 -20.14 21.16 -5.66
N THR A 252 -20.05 19.89 -6.05
CA THR A 252 -20.86 18.82 -5.46
C THR A 252 -19.97 17.85 -4.70
N MET A 253 -20.17 17.81 -3.39
CA MET A 253 -19.60 16.76 -2.55
C MET A 253 -20.40 15.47 -2.72
N VAL A 254 -19.69 14.34 -2.79
CA VAL A 254 -20.27 13.05 -3.13
C VAL A 254 -20.00 12.00 -2.07
N ALA A 255 -20.93 11.05 -1.96
CA ALA A 255 -20.85 9.94 -1.02
C ALA A 255 -21.28 8.63 -1.70
N VAL A 256 -20.81 7.52 -1.17
CA VAL A 256 -21.16 6.17 -1.62
C VAL A 256 -22.06 5.54 -0.57
N ALA A 257 -23.30 5.23 -0.94
CA ALA A 257 -24.28 4.59 -0.08
C ALA A 257 -24.54 3.16 -0.58
N VAL A 258 -23.88 2.18 0.04
CA VAL A 258 -23.97 0.75 -0.33
C VAL A 258 -24.35 -0.11 0.87
N THR A 259 -23.74 0.13 2.03
CA THR A 259 -24.03 -0.64 3.25
C THR A 259 -25.44 -0.38 3.73
N GLU A 260 -26.17 -1.47 3.98
CA GLU A 260 -27.52 -1.47 4.57
C GLU A 260 -27.46 -2.05 6.00
N PRO A 261 -28.53 -1.92 6.81
CA PRO A 261 -28.52 -2.44 8.18
C PRO A 261 -28.40 -3.96 8.36
N ASP A 262 -28.74 -4.75 7.33
CA ASP A 262 -28.72 -6.22 7.30
C ASP A 262 -27.58 -6.76 6.42
#